data_AF-A0A0J1MY90-F1
#
_entry.id   AF-A0A0J1MY90-F1
#
_cell.length_a   1.000
_cell.length_b   1.000
_cell.length_c   1.000
_cell.angle_alpha   90.00
_cell.angle_beta   90.00
_cell.angle_gamma   90.00
#
_symmetry.space_group_name_H-M   'P 1'
#
loop_
_entity.id
_entity.type
_entity.pdbx_description
1 polymer ?
#
loop_
_entity_poly.entity_id
_entity_poly.type
_entity_poly.pdbx_seq_one_letter_code
_entity_poly.pdbx_strand_id
1 'polypeptide(L)'
;MNVYTQAILPGYQHYLFVNTQLSNPLIKTVSKYIECKTWTGQIWRTEIIESGNAFFHWQGHDRRNGHRDTVINYLLCGQKWQSTITDYIFFHSLEGEETHGNYDNVIEYVSSNNCVYQSAFAEYIAE
;
A
#
# COMPACT_ATOMS: atom_id res chain seq x y z
N MET A 1 -32.53 5.67 8.52
CA MET A 1 -31.36 5.70 9.42
C MET A 1 -30.92 4.25 9.58
N ASN A 2 -30.00 3.78 8.73
CA ASN A 2 -29.52 2.40 8.76
C ASN A 2 -28.27 2.37 9.63
N VAL A 3 -28.43 1.87 10.85
CA VAL A 3 -27.32 1.54 11.75
C VAL A 3 -26.64 0.32 11.15
N TYR A 4 -25.56 0.54 10.39
CA TYR A 4 -24.59 -0.52 10.15
C TYR A 4 -23.99 -0.88 11.49
N THR A 5 -24.50 -1.95 12.08
CA THR A 5 -23.88 -2.64 13.18
C THR A 5 -22.60 -3.27 12.62
N GLN A 6 -21.52 -2.49 12.55
CA GLN A 6 -20.19 -3.08 12.47
C GLN A 6 -20.00 -3.80 13.79
N ALA A 7 -20.22 -5.12 13.76
CA ALA A 7 -19.68 -6.00 14.76
C ALA A 7 -18.19 -5.65 14.87
N ILE A 8 -17.78 -5.15 16.03
CA ILE A 8 -16.37 -5.00 16.37
C ILE A 8 -15.83 -6.43 16.40
N LEU A 9 -15.34 -6.89 15.25
CA LEU A 9 -14.57 -8.11 15.17
C LEU A 9 -13.27 -7.86 15.95
N PRO A 10 -12.89 -8.76 16.86
CA PRO A 10 -11.68 -8.59 17.65
C PRO A 10 -10.47 -8.73 16.73
N GLY A 11 -9.58 -7.72 16.68
CA GLY A 11 -8.15 -8.02 16.49
C GLY A 11 -7.38 -7.50 15.27
N TYR A 12 -7.89 -6.59 14.44
CA TYR A 12 -7.17 -6.03 13.27
C TYR A 12 -5.94 -5.13 13.58
N GLN A 13 -5.20 -5.36 14.67
CA GLN A 13 -4.17 -4.41 15.11
C GLN A 13 -2.87 -4.45 14.29
N HIS A 14 -2.61 -5.51 13.52
CA HIS A 14 -1.29 -5.73 12.92
C HIS A 14 -1.35 -6.32 11.49
N TYR A 15 -1.79 -5.55 10.51
CA TYR A 15 -1.63 -5.94 9.11
C TYR A 15 -0.19 -5.73 8.62
N LEU A 16 0.33 -6.71 7.90
CA LEU A 16 1.61 -6.64 7.19
C LEU A 16 1.36 -6.76 5.68
N PHE A 17 2.30 -6.23 4.92
CA PHE A 17 2.37 -6.42 3.49
C PHE A 17 3.07 -7.74 3.17
N VAL A 18 2.40 -8.60 2.41
CA VAL A 18 3.00 -9.77 1.77
C VAL A 18 3.33 -9.40 0.34
N ASN A 19 4.61 -9.14 0.08
CA ASN A 19 5.10 -8.72 -1.22
C ASN A 19 5.56 -9.94 -2.02
N THR A 20 4.92 -10.20 -3.15
CA THR A 20 5.28 -11.28 -4.08
C THR A 20 5.87 -10.67 -5.35
N GLN A 21 7.06 -11.10 -5.74
CA GLN A 21 7.67 -10.63 -6.99
C GLN A 21 6.95 -11.26 -8.20
N LEU A 22 6.44 -10.44 -9.12
CA LEU A 22 5.63 -10.96 -10.24
C LEU A 22 6.44 -11.81 -11.23
N SER A 23 7.71 -11.49 -11.47
CA SER A 23 8.57 -12.27 -12.37
C SER A 23 9.07 -13.59 -11.78
N ASN A 24 8.99 -13.76 -10.45
CA ASN A 24 9.31 -15.01 -9.78
C ASN A 24 8.49 -15.13 -8.49
N PRO A 25 7.30 -15.75 -8.53
CA PRO A 25 6.39 -15.84 -7.40
C PRO A 25 6.91 -16.62 -6.18
N LEU A 26 8.05 -17.31 -6.31
CA LEU A 26 8.74 -17.95 -5.17
C LEU A 26 9.42 -16.92 -4.26
N ILE A 27 9.70 -15.72 -4.77
CA ILE A 27 10.28 -14.62 -3.99
C ILE A 27 9.15 -13.88 -3.30
N LYS A 28 9.02 -14.11 -1.99
CA LYS A 28 8.05 -13.45 -1.11
C LYS A 28 8.73 -12.83 0.09
N THR A 29 8.28 -11.64 0.49
CA THR A 29 8.71 -10.99 1.73
C THR A 29 7.51 -10.50 2.50
N VAL A 30 7.63 -10.49 3.83
CA VAL A 30 6.64 -9.88 4.72
C VAL A 30 7.25 -8.64 5.34
N SER A 31 6.55 -7.50 5.28
CA SER A 31 7.07 -6.21 5.72
C SER A 31 5.96 -5.33 6.31
N LYS A 32 6.34 -4.41 7.22
CA LYS A 32 5.42 -3.35 7.70
C LYS A 32 5.14 -2.29 6.65
N TYR A 33 6.01 -2.17 5.65
CA TYR A 33 5.92 -1.18 4.60
C TYR A 33 6.17 -1.78 3.22
N ILE A 34 5.62 -1.13 2.20
CA ILE A 34 6.10 -1.29 0.82
C ILE A 34 7.21 -0.28 0.56
N GLU A 35 8.15 -0.63 -0.32
CA GLU A 35 9.18 0.27 -0.84
C GLU A 35 8.96 0.42 -2.35
N CYS A 36 8.50 1.58 -2.80
CA CYS A 36 8.13 1.81 -4.18
C CYS A 36 8.87 3.00 -4.79
N LYS A 37 9.04 2.95 -6.11
CA LYS A 37 9.38 4.12 -6.92
C LYS A 37 8.15 4.99 -7.09
N THR A 38 8.26 6.28 -6.78
CA THR A 38 7.20 7.26 -7.00
C THR A 38 7.26 7.86 -8.40
N TRP A 39 6.31 8.73 -8.74
CA TRP A 39 6.24 9.41 -10.05
C TRP A 39 7.52 10.17 -10.44
N THR A 40 8.33 10.58 -9.46
CA THR A 40 9.61 11.28 -9.67
C THR A 40 10.79 10.31 -9.78
N GLY A 41 10.54 8.98 -9.73
CA GLY A 41 11.56 7.94 -9.74
C GLY A 41 12.29 7.76 -8.39
N GLN A 42 11.95 8.56 -7.38
CA GLN A 42 12.52 8.46 -6.04
C GLN A 42 11.98 7.25 -5.28
N ILE A 43 12.79 6.71 -4.37
CA ILE A 43 12.38 5.60 -3.51
C ILE A 43 11.70 6.14 -2.27
N TRP A 44 10.47 5.67 -2.04
CA TRP A 44 9.69 5.97 -0.86
C TRP A 44 9.22 4.68 -0.21
N ARG A 45 9.08 4.72 1.11
CA ARG A 45 8.48 3.66 1.89
C ARG A 45 7.12 4.11 2.41
N THR A 46 6.20 3.18 2.54
CA THR A 46 4.82 3.47 2.96
C THR A 46 4.30 2.38 3.88
N GLU A 47 3.93 2.76 5.10
CA GLU A 47 3.22 1.91 6.07
C GLU A 47 1.73 2.25 6.06
N ILE A 48 0.88 1.28 6.36
CA ILE A 48 -0.53 1.54 6.69
C ILE A 48 -0.62 1.94 8.15
N ILE A 49 -1.38 3.00 8.41
CA ILE A 49 -1.72 3.47 9.76
C ILE A 49 -3.23 3.68 9.86
N GLU A 50 -3.71 4.11 11.04
CA GLU A 50 -5.12 4.43 11.28
C GLU A 50 -6.06 3.27 10.88
N SER A 51 -5.64 2.04 11.17
CA SER A 51 -6.40 0.82 10.86
C SER A 51 -6.86 0.73 9.40
N GLY A 52 -5.95 0.95 8.45
CA GLY A 52 -6.28 0.82 7.04
C GLY A 52 -6.84 2.07 6.37
N ASN A 53 -6.85 3.22 7.07
CA ASN A 53 -7.49 4.44 6.56
C ASN A 53 -6.50 5.54 6.19
N ALA A 54 -5.21 5.34 6.45
CA ALA A 54 -4.18 6.28 6.06
C ALA A 54 -2.84 5.58 5.88
N PHE A 55 -1.92 6.35 5.35
CA PHE A 55 -0.55 5.98 5.11
C PHE A 55 0.40 6.82 5.95
N PHE A 56 1.54 6.25 6.30
CA PHE A 56 2.71 6.99 6.74
C PHE A 56 3.84 6.79 5.73
N HIS A 57 4.27 7.85 5.06
CA HIS A 57 5.28 7.78 4.00
C HIS A 57 6.55 8.51 4.39
N TRP A 58 7.70 7.97 4.00
CA TRP A 58 8.98 8.64 4.11
C TRP A 58 9.89 8.31 2.95
N GLN A 59 10.80 9.23 2.64
CA GLN A 59 11.75 9.07 1.56
C GLN A 59 12.98 8.26 2.02
N GLY A 60 13.43 7.31 1.20
CA GLY A 60 14.60 6.50 1.51
C GLY A 60 14.45 5.76 2.85
N HIS A 61 15.47 5.83 3.71
CA HIS A 61 15.54 5.07 4.97
C HIS A 61 15.26 5.90 6.23
N ASP A 62 15.14 7.23 6.13
CA ASP A 62 14.94 8.09 7.30
C ASP A 62 13.46 8.29 7.63
N ARG A 63 12.90 7.36 8.39
CA ARG A 63 11.49 7.38 8.82
C ARG A 63 11.11 8.61 9.66
N ARG A 64 12.08 9.33 10.24
CA ARG A 64 11.81 10.50 11.10
C ARG A 64 11.28 11.70 10.31
N ASN A 65 11.56 11.76 9.01
CA ASN A 65 11.05 12.80 8.11
C ASN A 65 9.74 12.37 7.42
N GLY A 66 9.11 11.31 7.92
CA GLY A 66 7.86 10.82 7.36
C GLY A 66 6.68 11.72 7.72
N HIS A 67 5.61 11.57 6.95
CA HIS A 67 4.35 12.27 7.17
C HIS A 67 3.17 11.35 6.91
N ARG A 68 2.03 11.74 7.48
CA ARG A 68 0.75 11.09 7.26
C ARG A 68 0.12 11.61 5.97
N ASP A 69 -0.44 10.71 5.17
CA ASP A 69 -1.20 11.03 3.96
C ASP A 69 -2.32 9.98 3.78
N THR A 70 -3.24 10.23 2.86
CA THR A 70 -4.22 9.25 2.35
C THR A 70 -3.96 8.86 0.90
N VAL A 71 -2.95 9.47 0.27
CA VAL A 71 -2.59 9.24 -1.13
C VAL A 71 -1.19 8.66 -1.24
N ILE A 72 -1.04 7.61 -2.06
CA ILE A 72 0.26 7.11 -2.52
C ILE A 72 0.41 7.31 -4.03
N ASN A 73 1.55 7.82 -4.47
CA ASN A 73 1.90 7.96 -5.88
C ASN A 73 3.07 7.04 -6.23
N TYR A 74 2.86 6.09 -7.13
CA TYR A 74 3.82 5.03 -7.47
C TYR A 74 3.91 4.80 -8.97
N LEU A 75 5.00 4.15 -9.39
CA LEU A 75 5.21 3.69 -10.76
C LEU A 75 4.85 2.22 -10.88
N LEU A 76 4.16 1.91 -11.97
CA LEU A 76 3.88 0.54 -12.41
C LEU A 76 3.98 0.49 -13.93
N CYS A 77 4.81 -0.40 -14.47
CA CYS A 77 4.98 -0.59 -15.93
C CYS A 77 5.23 0.71 -16.73
N GLY A 78 5.96 1.67 -16.15
CA GLY A 78 6.26 2.96 -16.79
C GLY A 78 5.14 4.00 -16.70
N GLN A 79 4.00 3.64 -16.11
CA GLN A 79 2.86 4.52 -15.88
C GLN A 79 2.88 5.10 -14.46
N LYS A 80 2.30 6.29 -14.32
CA LYS A 80 2.11 6.98 -13.05
C LYS A 80 0.75 6.59 -12.47
N TRP A 81 0.77 5.88 -11.37
CA TRP A 81 -0.44 5.45 -10.66
C TRP A 81 -0.57 6.16 -9.32
N GLN A 82 -1.80 6.51 -8.97
CA GLN A 82 -2.18 7.04 -7.67
C GLN A 82 -3.05 6.00 -6.96
N SER A 83 -2.93 5.90 -5.65
CA SER A 83 -3.95 5.21 -4.85
C SER A 83 -4.33 5.95 -3.59
N THR A 84 -5.61 5.94 -3.28
CA THR A 84 -6.11 6.26 -1.94
C THR A 84 -6.37 4.98 -1.17
N ILE A 85 -6.55 5.07 0.16
CA ILE A 85 -6.88 3.92 1.00
C ILE A 85 -8.01 4.23 1.97
N THR A 86 -8.91 3.28 2.17
CA THR A 86 -9.94 3.29 3.21
C THR A 86 -10.27 1.85 3.57
N ASP A 87 -10.33 1.52 4.87
CA ASP A 87 -10.64 0.18 5.37
C ASP A 87 -9.83 -0.95 4.70
N TYR A 88 -8.52 -0.75 4.52
CA TYR A 88 -7.62 -1.69 3.83
C TYR A 88 -7.99 -1.99 2.37
N ILE A 89 -8.81 -1.15 1.75
CA ILE A 89 -9.11 -1.19 0.31
C ILE A 89 -8.41 0.00 -0.35
N PHE A 90 -7.66 -0.30 -1.39
CA PHE A 90 -7.06 0.69 -2.27
C PHE A 90 -8.04 1.11 -3.34
N PHE A 91 -8.01 2.38 -3.71
CA PHE A 91 -8.61 2.86 -4.96
C PHE A 91 -7.50 3.32 -5.89
N HIS A 92 -7.29 2.61 -6.99
CA HIS A 92 -6.24 2.88 -7.96
C HIS A 92 -6.76 3.77 -9.09
N SER A 93 -6.00 4.79 -9.46
CA SER A 93 -6.27 5.63 -10.62
C SER A 93 -5.00 5.92 -11.40
N LEU A 94 -5.09 5.90 -12.72
CA LEU A 94 -3.99 6.30 -13.60
C LEU A 94 -3.88 7.83 -13.58
N GLU A 95 -2.68 8.35 -13.30
CA GLU A 95 -2.38 9.78 -13.20
C GLU A 95 -3.25 10.57 -12.20
N GLY A 96 -3.96 9.87 -11.29
CA GLY A 96 -4.91 10.50 -10.37
C GLY A 96 -6.31 10.74 -10.96
N GLU A 97 -6.61 10.22 -12.16
CA GLU A 97 -7.91 10.35 -12.81
C GLU A 97 -8.97 9.45 -12.15
N GLU A 98 -9.63 9.97 -11.11
CA GLU A 98 -10.59 9.22 -10.28
C GLU A 98 -11.82 8.71 -11.05
N THR A 99 -12.16 9.32 -12.19
CA THR A 99 -13.32 8.90 -13.00
C THR A 99 -13.16 7.51 -13.64
N HIS A 100 -11.93 7.00 -13.74
CA HIS A 100 -11.61 5.72 -14.35
C HIS A 100 -10.85 4.78 -13.42
N GLY A 101 -10.95 5.01 -12.10
CA GLY A 101 -10.28 4.17 -11.12
C GLY A 101 -11.02 2.88 -10.76
N ASN A 102 -10.35 2.02 -10.01
CA ASN A 102 -10.90 0.76 -9.53
C ASN A 102 -10.48 0.48 -8.08
N TYR A 103 -11.35 -0.21 -7.35
CA TYR A 103 -11.03 -0.69 -6.00
C TYR A 103 -10.36 -2.05 -6.05
N ASP A 104 -9.36 -2.27 -5.21
CA ASP A 104 -8.73 -3.57 -5.00
C ASP A 104 -8.13 -3.66 -3.57
N ASN A 105 -7.73 -4.84 -3.13
CA ASN A 105 -7.03 -5.07 -1.86
C ASN A 105 -5.55 -5.43 -2.05
N VAL A 106 -5.04 -5.27 -3.27
CA VAL A 106 -3.63 -5.41 -3.62
C VAL A 106 -3.07 -4.13 -4.22
N ILE A 107 -1.77 -3.92 -4.10
CA ILE A 107 -1.06 -2.85 -4.80
C ILE A 107 0.14 -3.42 -5.55
N GLU A 108 0.21 -3.14 -6.84
CA GLU A 108 1.36 -3.49 -7.68
C GLU A 108 2.27 -2.28 -7.86
N TYR A 109 3.58 -2.44 -7.66
CA TYR A 109 4.52 -1.34 -7.73
C TYR A 109 5.91 -1.81 -8.17
N VAL A 110 6.68 -0.88 -8.73
CA VAL A 110 8.11 -1.08 -8.99
C VAL A 110 8.91 -0.77 -7.72
N SER A 111 9.67 -1.75 -7.24
CA SER A 111 10.54 -1.62 -6.06
C SER A 111 11.90 -0.98 -6.40
N SER A 112 12.73 -0.71 -5.39
CA SER A 112 14.08 -0.16 -5.54
C SER A 112 15.00 -1.01 -6.42
N ASN A 113 14.80 -2.33 -6.40
CA ASN A 113 15.52 -3.31 -7.22
C ASN A 113 15.02 -3.41 -8.68
N ASN A 114 14.13 -2.51 -9.12
CA ASN A 114 13.48 -2.50 -10.44
C ASN A 114 12.57 -3.70 -10.74
N CYS A 115 12.26 -4.55 -9.78
CA CYS A 115 11.29 -5.62 -9.95
C CYS A 115 9.88 -5.11 -9.62
N VAL A 116 8.88 -5.68 -10.29
CA VAL A 116 7.47 -5.46 -9.96
C VAL A 116 7.06 -6.43 -8.86
N TYR A 117 6.48 -5.88 -7.80
CA TYR A 117 5.88 -6.64 -6.72
C TYR A 117 4.38 -6.38 -6.69
N GLN A 118 3.62 -7.42 -6.40
CA GLN A 118 2.25 -7.31 -5.94
C GLN A 118 2.25 -7.49 -4.43
N SER A 119 1.60 -6.57 -3.73
CA SER A 119 1.52 -6.59 -2.28
C SER A 119 0.07 -6.68 -1.83
N ALA A 120 -0.20 -7.65 -0.96
CA ALA A 120 -1.49 -7.88 -0.35
C ALA A 120 -1.37 -7.77 1.17
N PHE A 121 -2.48 -7.52 1.84
CA PHE A 121 -2.54 -7.51 3.29
C PHE A 121 -2.62 -8.93 3.87
N ALA A 122 -1.85 -9.18 4.93
CA ALA A 122 -2.01 -10.35 5.79
C ALA A 122 -2.10 -9.93 7.25
N GLU A 123 -3.02 -10.55 7.98
CA GLU A 123 -3.16 -10.34 9.42
C GLU A 123 -2.02 -11.06 10.16
N TYR A 124 -1.36 -10.34 11.06
CA TYR A 124 -0.39 -10.90 11.98
C TYR A 124 -1.03 -11.13 13.35
N ILE A 125 -1.13 -12.40 13.74
CA ILE A 125 -1.50 -12.79 15.10
C ILE A 125 -0.22 -12.79 15.92
N ALA A 126 -0.05 -11.80 16.79
CA ALA A 126 1.01 -11.82 17.79
C ALA A 126 0.70 -12.91 18.83
N GLU A 127 1.67 -13.79 19.10
CA GLU A 127 1.64 -14.70 20.27
C GLU A 127 1.63 -13.93 21.59
#